data_AF-A0A7C7XB33-F1
#
_entry.id   AF-A0A7C7XB33-F1
#
_cell.length_a   1.000
_cell.length_b   1.000
_cell.length_c   1.000
_cell.angle_alpha   90.00
_cell.angle_beta   90.00
_cell.angle_gamma   90.00
#
_symmetry.space_group_name_H-M   'P 1'
#
loop_
_entity.id
_entity.type
_entity.pdbx_description
1 polymer ?
#
loop_
_entity_poly.entity_id
_entity_poly.type
_entity_poly.pdbx_seq_one_letter_code
_entity_poly.pdbx_strand_id
1 'polypeptide(L)'
;MLTACVSWSVGVGDTEAIDRLNIHRASLVAMRAAVTGLAPLPDFALVDAFRIPDLFIPQRGIVGGDRRCAGVAAASIVAKVFRDRLMIKLHRTDSRYGFDRHKGYGTADHLTALARYGYSPAHRRSFRPTALSDTI
;
A
#
# COMPACT_ATOMS: atom_id res chain seq x y z
N MET A 1 3.95 -5.41 -20.60
CA MET A 1 4.06 -3.95 -20.37
C MET A 1 2.71 -3.36 -20.71
N LEU A 2 2.06 -2.59 -19.83
CA LEU A 2 0.91 -1.77 -20.25
C LEU A 2 1.49 -0.69 -21.17
N THR A 3 1.30 -0.82 -22.48
CA THR A 3 1.84 0.13 -23.48
C THR A 3 0.99 1.38 -23.60
N ALA A 4 -0.29 1.31 -23.21
CA ALA A 4 -1.18 2.46 -23.09
C ALA A 4 -2.31 2.16 -22.09
N CYS A 5 -2.81 3.20 -21.43
CA CYS A 5 -4.06 3.19 -20.67
C CYS A 5 -4.73 4.57 -20.81
N VAL A 6 -6.05 4.62 -20.63
CA VAL A 6 -6.79 5.89 -20.70
C VAL A 6 -6.41 6.80 -19.54
N SER A 7 -6.32 6.24 -18.33
CA SER A 7 -5.96 6.95 -17.11
C SER A 7 -5.49 5.98 -16.04
N TRP A 8 -4.63 6.44 -15.14
CA TRP A 8 -4.26 5.72 -13.92
C TRP A 8 -3.98 6.73 -12.79
N SER A 9 -4.21 6.28 -11.57
CA SER A 9 -4.00 7.06 -10.36
C SER A 9 -3.59 6.15 -9.22
N VAL A 10 -2.86 6.69 -8.25
CA VAL A 10 -2.42 5.99 -7.03
C VAL A 10 -2.84 6.83 -5.83
N GLY A 11 -3.63 6.23 -4.93
CA GLY A 11 -3.86 6.77 -3.60
C GLY A 11 -2.85 6.20 -2.61
N VAL A 12 -2.39 7.03 -1.68
CA VAL A 12 -1.39 6.66 -0.67
C VAL A 12 -1.96 6.95 0.72
N GLY A 13 -1.91 5.96 1.61
CA GLY A 13 -2.12 6.15 3.04
C GLY A 13 -0.77 6.13 3.76
N ASP A 14 -0.50 7.13 4.59
CA ASP A 14 0.71 7.20 5.39
C ASP A 14 0.64 6.29 6.63
N THR A 15 1.76 6.18 7.33
CA THR A 15 1.90 5.35 8.53
C THR A 15 1.03 5.84 9.67
N GLU A 16 0.85 7.15 9.80
CA GLU A 16 0.00 7.78 10.81
C GLU A 16 -1.49 7.41 10.60
N ALA A 17 -1.97 7.47 9.36
CA ALA A 17 -3.33 7.06 9.01
C ALA A 17 -3.55 5.56 9.30
N ILE A 18 -2.55 4.72 9.05
CA ILE A 18 -2.61 3.29 9.38
C ILE A 18 -2.67 3.09 10.90
N ASP A 19 -1.83 3.79 11.66
CA ASP A 19 -1.79 3.70 13.12
C ASP A 19 -3.11 4.20 13.75
N ARG A 20 -3.73 5.23 13.18
CA ARG A 20 -4.99 5.81 13.65
C ARG A 20 -6.23 5.01 13.23
N LEU A 21 -6.28 4.51 11.98
CA LEU A 21 -7.49 3.93 11.39
C LEU A 21 -7.48 2.41 11.33
N ASN A 22 -6.34 1.76 11.58
CA ASN A 22 -5.99 0.40 11.17
C ASN A 22 -5.71 0.25 9.66
N ILE A 23 -5.00 -0.83 9.31
CA ILE A 23 -4.54 -1.09 7.94
C ILE A 23 -5.69 -1.27 6.94
N HIS A 24 -6.81 -1.86 7.37
CA HIS A 24 -7.94 -2.12 6.48
C HIS A 24 -8.62 -0.83 6.08
N ARG A 25 -8.99 0.02 7.06
CA ARG A 25 -9.65 1.30 6.78
C ARG A 25 -8.72 2.28 6.06
N ALA A 26 -7.43 2.33 6.42
CA ALA A 26 -6.45 3.15 5.69
C ALA A 26 -6.32 2.71 4.23
N SER A 27 -6.38 1.40 3.94
CA SER A 27 -6.38 0.89 2.57
C SER A 27 -7.62 1.33 1.80
N LEU A 28 -8.82 1.31 2.41
CA LEU A 28 -10.05 1.78 1.76
C LEU A 28 -10.02 3.28 1.42
N VAL A 29 -9.43 4.10 2.30
CA VAL A 29 -9.21 5.54 2.03
C VAL A 29 -8.27 5.73 0.84
N ALA A 30 -7.14 5.01 0.81
CA ALA A 30 -6.21 5.05 -0.31
C ALA A 30 -6.86 4.58 -1.63
N MET A 31 -7.68 3.52 -1.59
CA MET A 31 -8.43 3.06 -2.75
C MET A 31 -9.42 4.11 -3.25
N ARG A 32 -10.14 4.79 -2.35
CA ARG A 32 -11.05 5.88 -2.73
C ARG A 32 -10.29 7.00 -3.44
N ALA A 33 -9.18 7.45 -2.85
CA ALA A 33 -8.33 8.49 -3.44
C ALA A 33 -7.78 8.09 -4.82
N ALA A 34 -7.41 6.82 -5.00
CA ALA A 34 -6.96 6.29 -6.28
C ALA A 34 -8.07 6.42 -7.34
N VAL A 35 -9.28 5.98 -7.02
CA VAL A 35 -10.43 6.02 -7.95
C VAL A 35 -10.83 7.46 -8.28
N THR A 36 -10.93 8.34 -7.27
CA THR A 36 -11.35 9.74 -7.48
C THR A 36 -10.29 10.59 -8.18
N GLY A 37 -9.03 10.14 -8.23
CA GLY A 37 -7.95 10.78 -8.97
C GLY A 37 -7.88 10.40 -10.45
N LEU A 38 -8.76 9.52 -10.94
CA LEU A 38 -8.83 9.17 -12.35
C LEU A 38 -9.48 10.30 -13.16
N ALA A 39 -8.96 10.53 -14.37
CA ALA A 39 -9.52 11.46 -15.34
C ALA A 39 -9.45 10.82 -16.75
N PRO A 40 -10.59 10.57 -17.42
CA PRO A 40 -11.96 10.75 -16.93
C PRO A 40 -12.29 9.83 -15.74
N LEU A 41 -13.32 10.19 -14.97
CA LEU A 41 -13.86 9.33 -13.92
C LEU A 41 -14.52 8.09 -14.54
N PRO A 42 -14.37 6.89 -13.93
CA PRO A 42 -15.01 5.70 -14.43
C PRO A 42 -16.51 5.66 -14.07
N ASP A 43 -17.32 5.04 -14.92
CA ASP A 43 -18.74 4.81 -14.65
C ASP A 43 -18.98 3.68 -13.63
N PHE A 44 -18.03 2.75 -13.51
CA PHE A 44 -18.11 1.59 -12.62
C PHE A 44 -16.72 1.16 -12.12
N ALA A 45 -16.62 0.76 -10.84
CA ALA A 45 -15.38 0.29 -10.23
C ALA A 45 -15.42 -1.22 -9.90
N LEU A 46 -14.42 -1.97 -10.39
CA LEU A 46 -14.14 -3.34 -9.93
C LEU A 46 -13.00 -3.31 -8.92
N VAL A 47 -13.25 -3.84 -7.73
CA VAL A 47 -12.33 -3.76 -6.59
C VAL A 47 -11.95 -5.18 -6.14
N ASP A 48 -10.70 -5.42 -5.81
CA ASP A 48 -10.28 -6.72 -5.30
C ASP A 48 -10.80 -6.93 -3.87
N ALA A 49 -11.63 -7.95 -3.68
CA ALA A 49 -12.29 -8.42 -2.47
C ALA A 49 -13.23 -7.44 -1.72
N PHE A 50 -13.03 -6.13 -1.79
CA PHE A 50 -13.69 -5.18 -0.88
C PHE A 50 -14.66 -4.22 -1.57
N ARG A 51 -15.55 -3.63 -0.76
CA ARG A 51 -16.33 -2.44 -1.12
C ARG A 51 -15.67 -1.22 -0.48
N ILE A 52 -15.43 -0.19 -1.28
CA ILE A 52 -14.92 1.11 -0.83
C ILE A 52 -16.11 1.92 -0.28
N PRO A 53 -16.17 2.22 1.03
CA PRO A 53 -17.23 3.07 1.59
C PRO A 53 -17.25 4.45 0.91
N ASP A 54 -18.37 5.15 0.93
CA ASP A 54 -18.62 6.51 0.40
C ASP A 54 -17.91 6.88 -0.92
N LEU A 55 -17.75 5.89 -1.80
CA LEU A 55 -17.45 6.10 -3.19
C LEU A 55 -18.77 6.27 -3.94
N PHE A 56 -18.95 7.42 -4.60
CA PHE A 56 -20.17 7.74 -5.36
C PHE A 56 -20.30 6.93 -6.65
N ILE A 57 -19.22 6.30 -7.10
CA ILE A 57 -19.16 5.45 -8.29
C ILE A 57 -19.71 4.06 -7.95
N PRO A 58 -20.66 3.52 -8.74
CA PRO A 58 -21.11 2.14 -8.62
C PRO A 58 -19.93 1.16 -8.63
N GLN A 59 -19.99 0.13 -7.79
CA GLN A 59 -18.84 -0.74 -7.59
C GLN A 59 -19.20 -2.18 -7.26
N ARG A 60 -18.26 -3.09 -7.50
CA ARG A 60 -18.35 -4.49 -7.11
C ARG A 60 -17.00 -5.01 -6.63
N GLY A 61 -17.01 -5.61 -5.43
CA GLY A 61 -15.89 -6.40 -4.92
C GLY A 61 -15.83 -7.76 -5.61
N ILE A 62 -14.64 -8.17 -6.04
CA ILE A 62 -14.37 -9.48 -6.65
C ILE A 62 -13.26 -10.15 -5.85
N VAL A 63 -13.56 -11.28 -5.20
CA VAL A 63 -12.53 -12.07 -4.50
C VAL A 63 -11.53 -12.63 -5.51
N GLY A 64 -10.25 -12.28 -5.36
CA GLY A 64 -9.19 -12.65 -6.30
C GLY A 64 -9.37 -11.98 -7.65
N GLY A 65 -9.74 -10.70 -7.64
CA GLY A 65 -10.06 -9.92 -8.83
C GLY A 65 -8.86 -9.77 -9.77
N ASP A 66 -7.64 -9.77 -9.22
CA ASP A 66 -6.39 -9.73 -9.97
C ASP A 66 -6.21 -10.90 -10.95
N ARG A 67 -6.74 -12.08 -10.63
CA ARG A 67 -6.72 -13.27 -11.50
C ARG A 67 -7.90 -13.33 -12.46
N ARG A 68 -8.90 -12.47 -12.30
CA ARG A 68 -10.21 -12.55 -13.00
C ARG A 68 -10.52 -11.32 -13.84
N CYS A 69 -9.84 -10.19 -13.61
CA CYS A 69 -10.08 -8.93 -14.28
C CYS A 69 -8.76 -8.25 -14.65
N ALA A 70 -8.56 -8.01 -15.95
CA ALA A 70 -7.35 -7.36 -16.46
C ALA A 70 -7.14 -5.95 -15.87
N GLY A 71 -8.21 -5.20 -15.60
CA GLY A 71 -8.12 -3.87 -14.96
C GLY A 71 -7.63 -3.95 -13.51
N VAL A 72 -8.12 -4.93 -12.74
CA VAL A 72 -7.67 -5.15 -11.36
C VAL A 72 -6.21 -5.65 -11.35
N ALA A 73 -5.85 -6.54 -12.27
CA ALA A 73 -4.47 -7.00 -12.47
C ALA A 73 -3.52 -5.83 -12.82
N ALA A 74 -3.94 -4.94 -13.72
CA ALA A 74 -3.19 -3.76 -14.07
C ALA A 74 -3.00 -2.83 -12.86
N ALA A 75 -4.05 -2.59 -12.09
CA ALA A 75 -4.00 -1.77 -10.88
C ALA A 75 -3.06 -2.37 -9.82
N SER A 76 -3.06 -3.69 -9.63
CA SER A 76 -2.16 -4.36 -8.67
C SER A 76 -0.69 -4.23 -9.07
N ILE A 77 -0.37 -4.32 -10.37
CA ILE A 77 0.97 -4.08 -10.91
C ILE A 77 1.40 -2.62 -10.65
N VAL A 78 0.54 -1.65 -10.98
CA VAL A 78 0.83 -0.22 -10.75
C VAL A 78 1.09 0.05 -9.27
N ALA A 79 0.22 -0.45 -8.38
CA ALA A 79 0.36 -0.28 -6.94
C ALA A 79 1.66 -0.89 -6.41
N LYS A 80 2.00 -2.12 -6.84
CA LYS A 80 3.23 -2.82 -6.43
C LYS A 80 4.48 -2.09 -6.90
N VAL A 81 4.55 -1.73 -8.18
CA VAL A 81 5.71 -1.04 -8.76
C VAL A 81 5.90 0.34 -8.11
N PHE A 82 4.80 1.08 -7.89
CA PHE A 82 4.85 2.36 -7.19
C PHE A 82 5.37 2.21 -5.76
N ARG A 83 4.81 1.27 -4.98
CA ARG A 83 5.23 1.02 -3.59
C ARG A 83 6.71 0.62 -3.52
N ASP A 84 7.17 -0.24 -4.40
CA ASP A 84 8.56 -0.70 -4.40
C ASP A 84 9.53 0.45 -4.72
N ARG A 85 9.17 1.36 -5.63
CA ARG A 85 9.93 2.58 -5.91
C ARG A 85 9.98 3.52 -4.70
N LEU A 86 8.87 3.66 -3.98
CA LEU A 86 8.82 4.45 -2.74
C LEU A 86 9.75 3.88 -1.66
N MET A 87 9.80 2.56 -1.50
CA MET A 87 10.69 1.91 -0.53
C MET A 87 12.17 2.06 -0.91
N ILE A 88 12.50 2.03 -2.21
CA ILE A 88 13.86 2.33 -2.67
C ILE A 88 14.22 3.80 -2.39
N LYS A 89 13.29 4.73 -2.64
CA LYS A 89 13.50 6.15 -2.31
C LYS A 89 13.72 6.32 -0.80
N LEU A 90 12.93 5.65 0.02
CA LEU A 90 13.06 5.68 1.48
C LEU A 90 14.42 5.14 1.94
N HIS A 91 14.91 4.05 1.34
CA HIS A 91 16.25 3.52 1.62
C HIS A 91 17.37 4.52 1.29
N ARG A 92 17.21 5.29 0.20
CA ARG A 92 18.19 6.35 -0.14
C ARG A 92 18.23 7.45 0.91
N THR A 93 17.10 7.75 1.56
CA THR A 93 17.02 8.72 2.65
C THR A 93 17.55 8.14 3.96
N ASP A 94 17.28 6.86 4.25
CA ASP A 94 17.75 6.17 5.45
C ASP A 94 18.05 4.70 5.13
N SER A 95 19.33 4.41 4.90
CA SER A 95 19.79 3.10 4.47
C SER A 95 19.87 2.07 5.60
N ARG A 96 19.81 2.52 6.87
CA ARG A 96 19.98 1.68 8.07
C ARG A 96 19.00 0.52 8.14
N TYR A 97 17.83 0.68 7.55
CA TYR A 97 16.72 -0.27 7.64
C TYR A 97 16.60 -1.21 6.44
N GLY A 98 17.41 -1.10 5.37
CA GLY A 98 17.36 -2.07 4.26
C GLY A 98 16.06 -2.09 3.41
N PHE A 99 15.30 -0.99 3.39
CA PHE A 99 14.00 -0.92 2.69
C PHE A 99 14.05 -1.26 1.19
N ASP A 100 15.18 -1.13 0.53
CA ASP A 100 15.38 -1.50 -0.86
C ASP A 100 15.30 -3.02 -1.10
N ARG A 101 15.56 -3.85 -0.07
CA ARG A 101 15.53 -5.32 -0.17
C ARG A 101 14.17 -5.87 0.21
N HIS A 102 13.74 -5.66 1.45
CA HIS A 102 12.51 -6.25 1.99
C HIS A 102 11.28 -5.34 1.92
N LYS A 103 11.39 -4.13 1.35
CA LYS A 103 10.24 -3.23 1.10
C LYS A 103 9.39 -2.95 2.36
N GLY A 104 10.03 -2.94 3.53
CA GLY A 104 9.38 -2.74 4.83
C GLY A 104 8.62 -3.96 5.40
N TYR A 105 8.66 -5.13 4.75
CA TYR A 105 8.18 -6.38 5.37
C TYR A 105 9.08 -6.77 6.55
N GLY A 106 8.50 -7.41 7.58
CA GLY A 106 9.20 -7.82 8.81
C GLY A 106 10.07 -9.06 8.61
N THR A 107 11.06 -8.98 7.72
CA THR A 107 12.09 -10.02 7.57
C THR A 107 13.06 -9.99 8.75
N ALA A 108 13.86 -11.05 8.93
CA ALA A 108 14.89 -11.09 9.97
C ALA A 108 15.81 -9.86 9.92
N ASP A 109 16.33 -9.52 8.74
CA ASP A 109 17.16 -8.32 8.51
C ASP A 109 16.47 -7.03 9.00
N HIS A 110 15.17 -6.88 8.72
CA HIS A 110 14.43 -5.69 9.10
C HIS A 110 14.22 -5.60 10.61
N LEU A 111 13.90 -6.74 11.25
CA LEU A 111 13.73 -6.83 12.69
C LEU A 111 15.06 -6.57 13.42
N THR A 112 16.19 -7.06 12.89
CA THR A 112 17.53 -6.75 13.42
C THR A 112 17.84 -5.26 13.31
N ALA A 113 17.53 -4.62 12.18
CA ALA A 113 17.70 -3.17 12.04
C ALA A 113 16.80 -2.38 13.01
N LEU A 114 15.54 -2.80 13.18
CA LEU A 114 14.61 -2.22 14.13
C LEU A 114 15.09 -2.36 15.58
N ALA A 115 15.61 -3.51 15.99
CA ALA A 115 16.17 -3.71 17.32
C ALA A 115 17.38 -2.79 17.58
N ARG A 116 18.19 -2.53 16.53
CA ARG A 116 19.40 -1.72 16.62
C ARG A 116 19.13 -0.21 16.59
N TYR A 117 18.20 0.24 15.76
CA TYR A 117 17.99 1.67 15.46
C TYR A 117 16.64 2.22 15.94
N GLY A 118 15.75 1.37 16.46
CA GLY A 118 14.39 1.74 16.84
C GLY A 118 13.50 2.08 15.64
N TYR A 119 12.27 2.53 15.90
CA TYR A 119 11.30 2.91 14.87
C TYR A 119 11.70 4.22 14.19
N SER A 120 11.78 4.21 12.85
CA SER A 120 11.78 5.42 12.03
C SER A 120 10.36 5.95 11.76
N PRO A 121 10.19 7.18 11.24
CA PRO A 121 8.87 7.72 10.85
C PRO A 121 8.10 6.86 9.83
N ALA A 122 8.79 6.04 9.05
CA ALA A 122 8.18 5.16 8.04
C ALA A 122 7.63 3.84 8.62
N HIS A 123 7.83 3.59 9.92
CA HIS A 123 7.29 2.41 10.57
C HIS A 123 5.88 2.66 11.11
N ARG A 124 5.05 1.62 11.04
CA ARG A 124 3.69 1.59 11.61
C ARG A 124 3.81 1.17 13.06
N ARG A 125 3.65 2.11 14.00
CA ARG A 125 3.88 1.86 15.42
C ARG A 125 2.82 0.94 16.04
N SER A 126 1.64 0.88 15.42
CA SER A 126 0.57 -0.05 15.80
C SER A 126 0.91 -1.51 15.47
N PHE A 127 1.85 -1.75 14.55
CA PHE A 127 2.31 -3.10 14.21
C PHE A 127 3.46 -3.47 15.13
N ARG A 128 3.17 -4.23 16.19
CA ARG A 128 4.16 -4.69 17.17
C ARG A 128 4.59 -6.13 16.85
N PRO A 129 5.74 -6.35 16.19
CA PRO A 129 6.23 -7.70 15.98
C PRO A 129 6.60 -8.32 17.33
N THR A 130 6.09 -9.53 17.60
CA THR A 130 6.33 -10.27 18.85
C THR A 130 7.82 -10.45 19.15
N ALA A 131 8.66 -10.54 18.11
CA ALA A 131 10.11 -10.67 18.26
C ALA A 131 10.82 -9.42 18.83
N LEU A 132 10.13 -8.27 18.93
CA LEU A 132 10.69 -7.01 19.45
C LEU A 132 9.96 -6.48 20.69
N SER A 133 8.94 -7.17 21.20
CA SER A 133 8.13 -6.68 22.33
C SER A 133 8.88 -6.62 23.66
N ASP A 134 10.03 -7.28 23.76
CA ASP A 134 10.84 -7.36 24.98
C ASP A 134 12.05 -6.41 24.95
N THR A 135 12.21 -5.58 23.92
CA THR A 135 13.43 -4.78 23.69
C THR A 135 13.17 -3.29 23.42
N ILE A 136 11.91 -2.85 23.33
CA ILE A 136 11.50 -1.45 23.11
C ILE A 136 10.46 -1.08 24.17
#